data_AF-A0A6L8E2H8-F1
#
_entry.id   AF-A0A6L8E2H8-F1
#
_cell.length_a   1.000
_cell.length_b   1.000
_cell.length_c   1.000
_cell.angle_alpha   90.00
_cell.angle_beta   90.00
_cell.angle_gamma   90.00
#
_symmetry.space_group_name_H-M   'P 1'
#
loop_
_entity.id
_entity.type
_entity.pdbx_description
1 polymer ?
#
loop_
_entity_poly.entity_id
_entity_poly.type
_entity_poly.pdbx_seq_one_letter_code
_entity_poly.pdbx_strand_id
1 'polypeptide(L)'
;MGTVWIAAAILATGSALLALVVSDAAVEIMLGLLAPLVVALGSWRLMESAHRRSPERLSRLMVYAFLGKLVFFAVYLTVTVGAFSLDRTWFIGAFAVSFVVLHLTEAVQLQRLQAG
;
A
#
# COMPACT_ATOMS: atom_id res chain seq x y z
N MET A 1 -3.29 -4.31 -15.82
CA MET A 1 -1.92 -3.76 -15.75
C MET A 1 -1.92 -2.26 -15.42
N GLY A 2 -2.70 -1.39 -16.08
CA GLY A 2 -2.68 0.06 -15.80
C GLY A 2 -3.30 0.51 -14.46
N THR A 3 -4.20 -0.27 -13.87
CA THR A 3 -5.01 0.15 -12.71
C THR A 3 -4.21 0.40 -11.43
N VAL A 4 -3.21 -0.43 -11.10
CA VAL A 4 -2.34 -0.22 -9.93
C VAL A 4 -1.51 1.05 -10.09
N TRP A 5 -0.96 1.29 -11.28
CA TRP A 5 -0.16 2.48 -11.56
C TRP A 5 -1.00 3.76 -11.50
N ILE A 6 -2.24 3.71 -12.00
CA ILE A 6 -3.19 4.82 -11.90
C ILE A 6 -3.53 5.09 -10.43
N ALA A 7 -3.87 4.06 -9.65
CA ALA A 7 -4.18 4.22 -8.22
C ALA A 7 -2.99 4.78 -7.44
N ALA A 8 -1.78 4.26 -7.69
CA ALA A 8 -0.54 4.76 -7.10
C ALA A 8 -0.27 6.22 -7.46
N ALA A 9 -0.44 6.61 -8.74
CA ALA A 9 -0.23 7.98 -9.20
C ALA A 9 -1.25 8.96 -8.61
N ILE A 10 -2.53 8.56 -8.52
CA ILE A 10 -3.59 9.38 -7.90
C ILE A 10 -3.27 9.61 -6.42
N LEU A 11 -2.92 8.55 -5.68
CA LEU A 11 -2.58 8.67 -4.26
C LEU A 11 -1.32 9.52 -4.05
N ALA A 12 -0.26 9.28 -4.83
CA ALA A 12 0.98 10.06 -4.73
C ALA A 12 0.74 11.54 -5.02
N THR A 13 0.02 11.85 -6.09
CA THR A 13 -0.27 13.24 -6.48
C THR A 13 -1.22 13.90 -5.49
N GLY A 14 -2.28 13.20 -5.07
CA GLY A 14 -3.26 13.72 -4.11
C GLY A 14 -2.65 13.98 -2.74
N SER A 15 -1.82 13.06 -2.23
CA SER A 15 -1.09 13.26 -0.98
C SER A 15 -0.06 14.37 -1.08
N ALA A 16 0.64 14.53 -2.22
CA ALA A 16 1.58 15.62 -2.43
C ALA A 16 0.86 16.98 -2.45
N LEU A 17 -0.28 17.09 -3.16
CA LEU A 17 -1.10 18.30 -3.15
C LEU A 17 -1.64 18.62 -1.76
N LEU A 18 -2.12 17.60 -1.03
CA LEU A 18 -2.60 17.78 0.33
C LEU A 18 -1.48 18.24 1.28
N ALA A 19 -0.28 17.69 1.14
CA ALA A 19 0.89 18.10 1.92
C ALA A 19 1.34 19.54 1.62
N LEU A 20 1.10 20.06 0.40
CA LEU A 20 1.34 21.47 0.08
C LEU A 20 0.30 22.40 0.72
N VAL A 21 -0.94 21.94 0.87
CA VAL A 21 -2.02 22.71 1.51
C VAL A 21 -1.92 22.67 3.04
N VAL A 22 -1.54 21.52 3.59
CA VAL A 22 -1.39 21.27 5.03
C VAL A 22 0.09 21.06 5.34
N SER A 23 0.89 22.13 5.17
CA SER A 23 2.35 22.07 5.28
C SER A 23 2.84 21.53 6.63
N ASP A 24 2.12 21.85 7.70
CA ASP A 24 2.46 21.42 9.07
C ASP A 24 2.32 19.91 9.27
N ALA A 25 1.55 19.23 8.42
CA ALA A 25 1.35 17.78 8.46
C ALA A 25 1.96 17.07 7.23
N ALA A 26 2.82 17.74 6.47
CA ALA A 26 3.34 17.23 5.21
C ALA A 26 4.11 15.91 5.40
N VAL A 27 4.91 15.82 6.46
CA VAL A 27 5.72 14.63 6.78
C VAL A 27 4.81 13.46 7.15
N GLU A 28 3.78 13.70 7.95
CA GLU A 28 2.78 12.74 8.39
C GLU A 28 2.03 12.16 7.20
N ILE A 29 1.59 13.01 6.28
CA ILE A 29 0.86 12.61 5.07
C ILE A 29 1.75 11.75 4.16
N MET A 30 3.01 12.14 3.98
CA MET A 30 3.98 11.39 3.16
C MET A 30 4.35 10.05 3.80
N LEU A 31 4.58 10.02 5.11
CA LEU A 31 4.85 8.78 5.85
C LEU A 31 3.62 7.86 5.85
N GLY A 32 2.41 8.41 5.95
CA GLY A 32 1.18 7.64 5.83
C GLY A 32 1.09 6.92 4.47
N LEU A 33 1.50 7.58 3.39
CA LEU A 33 1.48 7.01 2.03
C LEU A 33 2.60 5.99 1.77
N LEU A 34 3.80 6.21 2.31
CA LEU A 34 5.01 5.52 1.89
C LEU A 34 4.92 4.00 2.06
N ALA A 35 4.53 3.53 3.24
CA ALA A 35 4.49 2.10 3.53
C ALA A 35 3.45 1.35 2.67
N PRO A 36 2.17 1.79 2.59
CA PRO A 36 1.18 1.19 1.70
C PRO A 36 1.65 1.13 0.24
N LEU A 37 2.28 2.19 -0.25
CA LEU A 37 2.75 2.29 -1.63
C LEU A 37 3.86 1.27 -1.92
N VAL A 38 4.90 1.20 -1.09
CA VAL A 38 6.02 0.27 -1.25
C VAL A 38 5.53 -1.18 -1.21
N VAL A 39 4.65 -1.49 -0.26
CA VAL A 39 4.08 -2.83 -0.09
C VAL A 39 3.26 -3.23 -1.31
N ALA A 40 2.37 -2.36 -1.79
CA ALA A 40 1.53 -2.65 -2.94
C ALA A 40 2.35 -2.86 -4.22
N LEU A 41 3.37 -2.03 -4.46
CA LEU A 41 4.27 -2.19 -5.61
C LEU A 41 5.08 -3.49 -5.53
N GLY A 42 5.58 -3.85 -4.35
CA GLY A 42 6.32 -5.10 -4.13
C GLY A 42 5.44 -6.34 -4.33
N SER A 43 4.26 -6.34 -3.72
CA SER A 43 3.29 -7.42 -3.83
C SER A 43 2.77 -7.58 -5.27
N TRP A 44 2.53 -6.48 -5.99
CA TRP A 44 2.22 -6.52 -7.42
C TRP A 44 3.29 -7.25 -8.23
N ARG A 45 4.57 -6.87 -8.09
CA ARG A 45 5.68 -7.51 -8.82
C ARG A 45 5.82 -8.99 -8.48
N LEU A 46 5.64 -9.35 -7.21
CA LEU A 46 5.68 -10.73 -6.76
C LEU A 46 4.56 -11.56 -7.38
N MET A 47 3.35 -11.01 -7.40
CA MET A 47 2.17 -11.65 -7.98
C MET A 47 2.32 -11.86 -9.49
N GLU A 48 2.80 -10.86 -10.22
CA GLU A 48 3.04 -10.98 -11.67
C GLU A 48 4.11 -12.03 -11.99
N SER A 49 5.22 -12.03 -11.23
CA SER A 49 6.28 -13.02 -11.37
C SER A 49 5.80 -14.45 -11.05
N ALA A 50 5.02 -14.60 -9.97
CA ALA A 50 4.51 -15.89 -9.53
C ALA A 50 3.45 -16.45 -10.48
N HIS A 51 2.54 -15.61 -10.98
CA HIS A 51 1.53 -16.02 -11.95
C HIS A 51 2.15 -16.55 -13.25
N ARG A 52 3.22 -15.91 -13.75
CA ARG A 52 3.95 -16.38 -14.94
C ARG A 52 4.70 -17.69 -14.74
N ARG A 53 5.18 -17.98 -13.51
CA ARG A 53 6.00 -19.17 -13.22
C ARG A 53 5.17 -20.37 -12.78
N SER A 54 4.17 -20.18 -11.93
CA SER A 54 3.39 -21.28 -11.33
C SER A 54 2.06 -20.76 -10.78
N PRO A 55 0.99 -20.71 -11.60
CA PRO A 55 -0.34 -20.25 -11.19
C PRO A 55 -0.88 -20.99 -9.97
N GLU A 56 -0.57 -22.28 -9.87
CA GLU A 56 -1.05 -23.19 -8.80
C GLU A 56 -0.51 -22.82 -7.40
N ARG A 57 0.64 -22.14 -7.33
CA ARG A 57 1.24 -21.70 -6.06
C ARG A 57 0.88 -20.26 -5.69
N LEU A 58 0.14 -19.56 -6.55
CA LEU A 58 -0.20 -18.15 -6.38
C LEU A 58 -1.01 -17.90 -5.11
N SER A 59 -2.04 -18.72 -4.85
CA SER A 59 -2.88 -18.58 -3.65
C SER A 59 -2.09 -18.76 -2.35
N ARG A 60 -1.14 -19.71 -2.32
CA ARG A 60 -0.29 -19.93 -1.15
C ARG A 60 0.68 -18.76 -0.93
N LEU A 61 1.31 -18.26 -2.00
CA LEU A 61 2.16 -17.08 -1.94
C LEU A 61 1.37 -15.85 -1.46
N MET A 62 0.13 -15.69 -1.91
CA MET A 62 -0.76 -14.61 -1.52
C MET A 62 -1.09 -14.59 -0.04
N VAL A 63 -1.38 -15.76 0.55
CA VAL A 63 -1.62 -15.88 1.99
C VAL A 63 -0.38 -15.48 2.79
N TYR A 64 0.81 -15.98 2.40
CA TYR A 64 2.05 -15.61 3.07
C TYR A 64 2.40 -14.12 2.90
N ALA A 65 2.18 -13.58 1.70
CA ALA A 65 2.37 -12.16 1.44
C ALA A 65 1.42 -11.31 2.29
N PHE A 66 0.15 -11.70 2.42
CA PHE A 66 -0.82 -11.01 3.27
C PHE A 66 -0.41 -11.02 4.75
N LEU A 67 0.02 -12.17 5.27
CA LEU A 67 0.56 -12.28 6.63
C LEU A 67 1.80 -11.38 6.82
N GLY A 68 2.72 -11.39 5.86
CA GLY A 68 3.90 -10.53 5.87
C GLY A 68 3.54 -9.04 5.89
N LYS A 69 2.50 -8.64 5.14
CA LYS A 69 1.98 -7.25 5.15
C LYS A 69 1.47 -6.86 6.52
N LEU A 70 0.69 -7.72 7.19
CA LEU A 70 0.17 -7.44 8.53
C LEU A 70 1.30 -7.19 9.53
N VAL A 71 2.32 -8.06 9.54
CA VAL A 71 3.49 -7.89 10.42
C VAL A 71 4.23 -6.61 10.08
N PHE A 72 4.50 -6.36 8.79
CA PHE A 72 5.18 -5.15 8.34
C PHE A 72 4.44 -3.89 8.76
N PHE A 73 3.12 -3.81 8.54
CA PHE A 73 2.33 -2.65 8.89
C PHE A 73 2.21 -2.46 10.40
N ALA A 74 2.08 -3.54 11.18
CA ALA A 74 2.10 -3.45 12.63
C ALA A 74 3.40 -2.84 13.15
N VAL A 75 4.55 -3.31 12.64
CA VAL A 75 5.87 -2.76 12.99
C VAL A 75 5.99 -1.31 12.53
N TYR A 76 5.62 -1.02 11.28
CA TYR A 76 5.70 0.31 10.70
C TYR A 76 4.88 1.34 11.50
N LEU A 77 3.62 1.03 11.81
CA LEU A 77 2.76 1.90 12.59
C LEU A 77 3.28 2.09 14.02
N THR A 78 3.74 1.01 14.66
CA THR A 78 4.27 1.08 16.03
C THR A 78 5.52 1.95 16.10
N VAL A 79 6.46 1.78 15.16
CA VAL A 79 7.67 2.59 15.08
C VAL A 79 7.34 4.03 14.72
N THR A 80 6.49 4.26 13.73
CA THR A 80 6.23 5.62 13.22
C THR A 80 5.43 6.44 14.22
N VAL A 81 4.42 5.85 14.88
CA VAL A 81 3.63 6.53 15.92
C VAL A 81 4.38 6.60 17.25
N GLY A 82 5.22 5.61 17.56
CA GLY A 82 5.94 5.52 18.84
C GLY A 82 7.24 6.32 18.89
N ALA A 83 7.99 6.39 17.79
CA ALA A 83 9.30 7.04 17.74
C ALA A 83 9.24 8.51 17.31
N PHE A 84 8.17 8.93 16.63
CA PHE A 84 8.02 10.30 16.13
C PHE A 84 6.84 10.99 16.79
N SER A 85 7.02 12.25 17.18
CA SER A 85 5.97 13.13 17.70
C SER A 85 5.09 13.69 16.56
N LEU A 86 4.53 12.78 15.76
CA LEU A 86 3.69 13.10 14.60
C LEU A 86 2.28 13.48 15.02
N ASP A 87 1.62 14.31 14.20
CA ASP A 87 0.16 14.40 14.25
C ASP A 87 -0.46 13.07 13.78
N ARG A 88 -0.87 12.27 14.77
CA ARG A 88 -1.50 10.96 14.55
C ARG A 88 -2.68 11.02 13.62
N THR A 89 -3.44 12.10 13.63
CA THR A 89 -4.69 12.22 12.86
C THR A 89 -4.38 12.19 11.37
N TRP A 90 -3.45 13.03 10.93
CA TRP A 90 -3.05 13.13 9.52
C TRP A 90 -2.31 11.89 9.04
N PHE A 91 -1.41 11.35 9.86
CA PHE A 91 -0.68 10.13 9.54
C PHE A 91 -1.62 8.92 9.37
N ILE A 92 -2.50 8.67 10.35
CA ILE A 92 -3.43 7.53 10.33
C ILE A 92 -4.43 7.69 9.17
N GLY A 93 -4.93 8.91 8.93
CA GLY A 93 -5.83 9.19 7.82
C GLY A 93 -5.19 8.88 6.46
N ALA A 94 -4.00 9.41 6.19
CA ALA A 94 -3.28 9.15 4.94
C ALA A 94 -2.91 7.68 4.78
N PHE A 95 -2.48 7.02 5.86
CA PHE A 95 -2.19 5.60 5.87
C PHE A 95 -3.42 4.75 5.53
N ALA A 96 -4.54 4.99 6.22
CA ALA A 96 -5.75 4.19 6.03
C ALA A 96 -6.30 4.33 4.61
N VAL A 97 -6.38 5.56 4.09
CA VAL A 97 -6.88 5.81 2.73
C VAL A 97 -6.01 5.13 1.68
N SER A 98 -4.68 5.32 1.76
CA SER A 98 -3.76 4.71 0.80
C SER A 98 -3.72 3.18 0.92
N PHE A 99 -3.73 2.63 2.13
CA PHE A 99 -3.82 1.20 2.39
C PHE A 99 -5.05 0.59 1.73
N VAL A 100 -6.24 1.13 1.98
CA VAL A 100 -7.49 0.60 1.44
C VAL A 100 -7.50 0.64 -0.08
N VAL A 101 -7.19 1.80 -0.67
CA VAL A 101 -7.25 1.99 -2.13
C VAL A 101 -6.26 1.05 -2.85
N LEU A 102 -5.02 0.95 -2.36
CA LEU A 102 -4.01 0.10 -2.99
C LEU A 102 -4.34 -1.39 -2.85
N HIS A 103 -4.74 -1.86 -1.67
CA HIS A 103 -5.00 -3.28 -1.44
C HIS A 103 -6.32 -3.76 -2.06
N LEU A 104 -7.33 -2.88 -2.18
CA LEU A 104 -8.50 -3.17 -3.01
C LEU A 104 -8.11 -3.31 -4.48
N THR A 105 -7.23 -2.44 -4.98
CA THR A 105 -6.75 -2.54 -6.36
C THR A 105 -5.98 -3.84 -6.60
N GLU A 106 -5.14 -4.27 -5.65
CA GLU A 106 -4.49 -5.59 -5.70
C GLU A 106 -5.50 -6.74 -5.72
N ALA A 107 -6.52 -6.70 -4.85
CA ALA A 107 -7.55 -7.74 -4.78
C ALA A 107 -8.35 -7.88 -6.08
N VAL A 108 -8.76 -6.74 -6.67
CA VAL A 108 -9.45 -6.74 -7.98
C VAL A 108 -8.55 -7.32 -9.07
N GLN A 109 -7.26 -7.03 -9.03
CA GLN A 109 -6.34 -7.51 -10.07
C GLN A 109 -6.01 -8.99 -9.93
N LEU A 110 -5.94 -9.50 -8.70
CA LEU A 110 -5.89 -10.94 -8.43
C LEU A 110 -7.09 -11.68 -8.98
N GLN A 111 -8.29 -11.17 -8.71
CA GLN A 111 -9.52 -11.76 -9.22
C GLN A 111 -9.48 -11.84 -10.75
N ARG A 112 -9.00 -10.78 -11.43
CA ARG A 112 -8.83 -10.76 -12.88
C ARG A 112 -7.81 -11.79 -13.38
N LEU A 113 -6.71 -12.01 -12.65
CA LEU A 113 -5.70 -13.02 -12.99
C LEU A 113 -6.17 -14.46 -12.75
N GLN A 114 -7.19 -14.67 -11.90
CA GLN A 114 -7.76 -15.99 -11.64
C GLN A 114 -8.98 -16.32 -12.51
N ALA A 115 -9.68 -15.30 -13.01
CA ALA A 115 -10.88 -15.47 -13.83
C ALA A 115 -10.58 -15.56 -15.35
N GLY A 116 -9.36 -15.23 -15.77
CA GLY A 116 -8.87 -15.40 -17.14
C GLY A 116 -7.95 -16.60 -17.25
#